data_AF-W8T6C7-F1
#
_entry.id   AF-W8T6C7-F1
#
_cell.length_a   1.000
_cell.length_b   1.000
_cell.length_c   1.000
_cell.angle_alpha   90.00
_cell.angle_beta   90.00
_cell.angle_gamma   90.00
#
_symmetry.space_group_name_H-M   'P 1'
#
loop_
_entity.id
_entity.type
_entity.pdbx_description
1 polymer ?
#
loop_
_entity_poly.entity_id
_entity_poly.type
_entity_poly.pdbx_seq_one_letter_code
_entity_poly.pdbx_strand_id
1 'polypeptide(L)'
;MKKGTIAKAAAVLFVIGALFMAFSGAPAVKFIRYAGASLASQNPEEDKQIEELQEQVGQEMDKAIEEEMKKQSEENAKQETGSEAPKTQAGSSENQANTDKSQSAPTKESIVAKYRGRLEALRGASYGQINSLLGQAKGEYLSYPAEEREEVKYQIALKYMRLARGAESAVDARFNAIVGELEAELKRNGHATDAVDKARREYKTEKRERMEYYISKAM
;
A
#
# COMPACT_ATOMS: atom_id res chain seq x y z
N MET A 1 -29.26 -21.65 -7.52
CA MET A 1 -27.96 -21.60 -8.23
C MET A 1 -27.33 -20.23 -7.99
N LYS A 2 -26.11 -20.20 -7.44
CA LYS A 2 -25.46 -19.02 -6.84
C LYS A 2 -25.03 -18.00 -7.91
N LYS A 3 -25.59 -16.79 -7.86
CA LYS A 3 -25.06 -15.59 -8.53
C LYS A 3 -24.24 -14.81 -7.51
N GLY A 4 -22.91 -14.82 -7.63
CA GLY A 4 -22.10 -14.02 -6.73
C GLY A 4 -20.62 -14.26 -6.87
N THR A 5 -19.98 -13.64 -7.86
CA THR A 5 -18.52 -13.41 -7.81
C THR A 5 -17.94 -12.39 -8.79
N ILE A 6 -18.74 -11.71 -9.64
CA ILE A 6 -18.16 -10.84 -10.68
C ILE A 6 -18.14 -9.34 -10.28
N ALA A 7 -18.88 -8.93 -9.24
CA ALA A 7 -19.06 -7.51 -8.92
C ALA A 7 -17.94 -6.84 -8.10
N LYS A 8 -16.89 -7.55 -7.67
CA LYS A 8 -15.87 -7.01 -6.74
C LYS A 8 -14.56 -6.57 -7.39
N ALA A 9 -14.37 -6.82 -8.69
CA ALA A 9 -13.15 -6.45 -9.43
C ALA A 9 -13.24 -5.07 -10.14
N ALA A 10 -14.42 -4.45 -10.18
CA ALA A 10 -14.63 -3.16 -10.85
C ALA A 10 -14.23 -1.93 -10.01
N ALA A 11 -13.95 -2.12 -8.71
CA ALA A 11 -13.78 -1.03 -7.75
C ALA A 11 -12.36 -0.40 -7.73
N VAL A 12 -11.47 -0.78 -8.63
CA VAL A 12 -10.09 -0.25 -8.67
C VAL A 12 -9.87 0.63 -9.91
N LEU A 13 -10.80 0.57 -10.87
CA LEU A 13 -10.69 1.15 -12.20
C LEU A 13 -11.19 2.60 -12.32
N PHE A 14 -11.73 3.17 -11.25
CA PHE A 14 -12.57 4.36 -11.31
C PHE A 14 -11.98 5.61 -10.66
N VAL A 15 -10.81 5.55 -10.02
CA VAL A 15 -10.25 6.74 -9.32
C VAL A 15 -9.82 7.83 -10.30
N ILE A 16 -9.06 7.47 -11.34
CA ILE A 16 -8.61 8.42 -12.37
C ILE A 16 -9.73 8.64 -13.42
N GLY A 17 -10.52 7.59 -13.71
CA GLY A 17 -11.69 7.67 -14.59
C GLY A 17 -12.88 8.46 -14.01
N ALA A 18 -13.03 8.54 -12.69
CA ALA A 18 -14.01 9.43 -12.05
C ALA A 18 -13.44 10.83 -11.88
N LEU A 19 -12.14 11.01 -11.57
CA LEU A 19 -11.49 12.35 -11.60
C LEU A 19 -11.66 13.04 -12.95
N PHE A 20 -11.81 12.23 -13.99
CA PHE A 20 -12.19 12.63 -15.33
C PHE A 20 -13.69 12.99 -15.52
N MET A 21 -14.63 12.44 -14.74
CA MET A 21 -16.08 12.69 -14.90
C MET A 21 -16.56 14.08 -14.46
N ALA A 22 -16.12 14.68 -13.35
CA ALA A 22 -16.47 16.10 -13.09
C ALA A 22 -15.44 17.14 -13.48
N PHE A 23 -14.39 16.74 -14.18
CA PHE A 23 -13.74 17.69 -15.08
C PHE A 23 -14.40 17.75 -16.48
N SER A 24 -15.40 16.91 -16.78
CA SER A 24 -16.01 16.83 -18.14
C SER A 24 -17.53 16.95 -18.20
N GLY A 25 -18.27 16.78 -17.11
CA GLY A 25 -19.74 16.89 -17.11
C GLY A 25 -20.47 15.86 -17.99
N ALA A 26 -19.79 14.78 -18.41
CA ALA A 26 -20.33 13.76 -19.31
C ALA A 26 -20.76 12.49 -18.54
N PRO A 27 -21.85 11.81 -18.94
CA PRO A 27 -22.44 10.71 -18.17
C PRO A 27 -21.60 9.43 -18.18
N ALA A 28 -21.47 8.84 -16.99
CA ALA A 28 -20.64 7.68 -16.63
C ALA A 28 -20.71 6.44 -17.53
N VAL A 29 -21.78 6.28 -18.29
CA VAL A 29 -22.12 5.07 -19.03
C VAL A 29 -21.29 4.88 -20.30
N LYS A 30 -20.78 5.96 -20.92
CA LYS A 30 -19.89 5.86 -22.10
C LYS A 30 -18.47 5.41 -21.73
N PHE A 31 -17.98 5.77 -20.53
CA PHE A 31 -16.63 5.44 -20.07
C PHE A 31 -16.46 3.93 -19.77
N ILE A 32 -17.48 3.30 -19.16
CA ILE A 32 -17.46 1.85 -18.84
C ILE A 32 -17.38 0.99 -20.11
N ARG A 33 -18.08 1.38 -21.18
CA ARG A 33 -18.12 0.63 -22.45
C ARG A 33 -16.80 0.72 -23.23
N TYR A 34 -16.09 1.85 -23.13
CA TYR A 34 -14.79 2.06 -23.76
C TYR A 34 -13.63 1.43 -22.95
N ALA A 35 -13.67 1.53 -21.61
CA ALA A 35 -12.68 0.92 -20.74
C ALA A 35 -12.74 -0.62 -20.76
N GLY A 36 -13.94 -1.22 -20.82
CA GLY A 36 -14.10 -2.68 -20.82
C GLY A 36 -13.50 -3.39 -22.04
N ALA A 37 -13.32 -2.70 -23.17
CA ALA A 37 -12.75 -3.25 -24.41
C ALA A 37 -11.31 -2.76 -24.72
N SER A 38 -10.85 -1.68 -24.07
CA SER A 38 -9.58 -0.98 -24.37
C SER A 38 -8.45 -1.20 -23.34
N LEU A 39 -8.63 -2.17 -22.42
CA LEU A 39 -7.65 -2.43 -21.35
C LEU A 39 -6.60 -3.50 -21.70
N ALA A 40 -6.71 -4.17 -22.84
CA ALA A 40 -5.57 -4.83 -23.46
C ALA A 40 -4.78 -3.73 -24.18
N SER A 41 -3.58 -3.42 -23.67
CA SER A 41 -2.66 -2.51 -24.34
C SER A 41 -2.44 -2.99 -25.78
N GLN A 42 -2.67 -2.10 -26.74
CA GLN A 42 -2.28 -2.29 -28.14
C GLN A 42 -0.93 -1.61 -28.43
N ASN A 43 -0.27 -1.06 -27.40
CA ASN A 43 0.93 -0.24 -27.54
C ASN A 43 2.08 -0.80 -26.66
N PRO A 44 3.06 -1.52 -27.24
CA PRO A 44 4.12 -2.19 -26.49
C PRO A 44 5.03 -1.22 -25.71
N GLU A 45 5.09 0.06 -26.07
CA GLU A 45 5.86 1.07 -25.33
C GLU A 45 5.17 1.48 -24.01
N GLU A 46 3.83 1.46 -23.96
CA GLU A 46 3.09 1.71 -22.72
C GLU A 46 3.20 0.51 -21.76
N ASP A 47 3.25 -0.72 -22.27
CA ASP A 47 3.45 -1.91 -21.43
C ASP A 47 4.80 -1.88 -20.74
N LYS A 48 5.87 -1.52 -21.46
CA LYS A 48 7.20 -1.31 -20.86
C LYS A 48 7.19 -0.22 -19.80
N GLN A 49 6.51 0.91 -20.04
CA GLN A 49 6.38 1.98 -19.05
C GLN A 49 5.62 1.51 -17.81
N ILE A 50 4.60 0.67 -17.96
CA ILE A 50 3.86 0.10 -16.84
C ILE A 50 4.73 -0.88 -16.05
N GLU A 51 5.48 -1.74 -16.74
CA GLU A 51 6.40 -2.70 -16.11
C GLU A 51 7.53 -1.97 -15.36
N GLU A 52 8.16 -0.98 -15.99
CA GLU A 52 9.18 -0.15 -15.35
C GLU A 52 8.61 0.62 -14.16
N LEU A 53 7.41 1.20 -14.29
CA LEU A 53 6.73 1.85 -13.18
C LEU A 53 6.43 0.86 -12.05
N GLN A 54 5.99 -0.36 -12.35
CA GLN A 54 5.76 -1.40 -11.34
C GLN A 54 7.03 -1.73 -10.58
N GLU A 55 8.16 -1.84 -11.28
CA GLU A 55 9.45 -2.09 -10.67
C GLU A 55 9.91 -0.91 -9.80
N GLN A 56 9.84 0.32 -10.32
CA GLN A 56 10.23 1.54 -9.58
C GLN A 56 9.37 1.74 -8.33
N VAL A 57 8.04 1.66 -8.48
CA VAL A 57 7.08 1.70 -7.35
C VAL A 57 7.40 0.62 -6.35
N GLY A 58 7.78 -0.55 -6.86
CA GLY A 58 8.30 -1.62 -6.06
C GLY A 58 9.47 -1.15 -5.20
N GLN A 59 10.58 -0.84 -5.84
CA GLN A 59 11.82 -0.45 -5.17
C GLN A 59 11.61 0.69 -4.16
N GLU A 60 10.80 1.70 -4.48
CA GLU A 60 10.47 2.80 -3.57
C GLU A 60 9.72 2.32 -2.33
N MET A 61 8.71 1.46 -2.49
CA MET A 61 7.99 0.89 -1.36
C MET A 61 8.90 0.00 -0.49
N ASP A 62 9.90 -0.69 -1.08
CA ASP A 62 10.80 -1.54 -0.31
C ASP A 62 11.72 -0.69 0.55
N LYS A 63 12.25 0.39 -0.04
CA LYS A 63 13.04 1.39 0.68
C LYS A 63 12.24 1.99 1.83
N ALA A 64 11.00 2.40 1.60
CA ALA A 64 10.13 2.95 2.64
C ALA A 64 9.89 1.96 3.79
N ILE A 65 9.65 0.68 3.46
CA ILE A 65 9.48 -0.39 4.45
C ILE A 65 10.78 -0.64 5.22
N GLU A 66 11.93 -0.67 4.53
CA GLU A 66 13.24 -0.90 5.14
C GLU A 66 13.63 0.25 6.09
N GLU A 67 13.39 1.50 5.68
CA GLU A 67 13.60 2.67 6.53
C GLU A 67 12.74 2.62 7.80
N GLU A 68 11.47 2.21 7.67
CA GLU A 68 10.58 2.05 8.83
C GLU A 68 11.07 0.93 9.75
N MET A 69 11.55 -0.18 9.20
CA MET A 69 12.15 -1.27 9.99
C MET A 69 13.42 -0.83 10.73
N LYS A 70 14.27 -0.01 10.09
CA LYS A 70 15.47 0.56 10.74
C LYS A 70 15.09 1.44 11.92
N LYS A 71 14.12 2.35 11.74
CA LYS A 71 13.62 3.21 12.82
C LYS A 71 13.08 2.40 14.01
N GLN A 72 12.28 1.37 13.75
CA GLN A 72 11.77 0.49 14.80
C GLN A 72 12.88 -0.27 15.55
N SER A 73 13.97 -0.65 14.86
CA SER A 73 15.10 -1.31 15.50
C SER A 73 15.91 -0.37 16.40
N GLU A 74 16.07 0.88 16.00
CA GLU A 74 16.77 1.92 16.78
C GLU A 74 15.94 2.37 18.00
N GLU A 75 14.62 2.42 17.86
CA GLU A 75 13.71 2.77 18.96
C GLU A 75 13.65 1.66 20.03
N ASN A 76 13.60 0.39 19.62
CA ASN A 76 13.69 -0.74 20.55
C ASN A 76 15.04 -0.81 21.26
N ALA A 77 16.15 -0.45 20.59
CA ALA A 77 17.47 -0.41 21.21
C ALA A 77 17.61 0.69 22.28
N LYS A 78 16.88 1.81 22.17
CA LYS A 78 16.87 2.88 23.18
C LYS A 78 16.07 2.54 24.44
N GLN A 79 15.06 1.68 24.35
CA GLN A 79 14.28 1.25 25.51
C GLN A 79 15.03 0.26 26.43
N GLU A 80 16.09 -0.42 25.96
CA GLU A 80 16.90 -1.33 26.80
C GLU A 80 17.98 -0.63 27.64
N THR A 81 18.28 0.65 27.39
CA THR A 81 19.34 1.40 28.12
C THR A 81 18.83 2.35 29.21
N GLY A 82 17.53 2.36 29.50
CA GLY A 82 16.88 3.35 30.38
C GLY A 82 16.54 2.88 31.80
N SER A 83 17.18 1.85 32.34
CA SER A 83 16.95 1.39 33.72
C SER A 83 18.15 1.72 34.64
N GLU A 84 18.41 3.00 34.84
CA GLU A 84 19.25 3.46 35.97
C GLU A 84 18.41 3.43 37.25
N ALA A 85 18.68 2.45 38.11
CA ALA A 85 18.33 2.49 39.52
C ALA A 85 19.34 3.34 40.31
N PRO A 86 18.93 3.93 41.44
CA PRO A 86 19.83 3.97 42.61
C PRO A 86 19.32 3.15 43.81
N LYS A 87 20.22 2.25 44.26
CA LYS A 87 20.44 1.58 45.56
C LYS A 87 19.78 2.27 46.79
N THR A 88 19.37 1.62 47.90
CA THR A 88 20.00 0.58 48.78
C THR A 88 18.92 0.22 49.85
N GLN A 89 18.78 -0.98 50.43
CA GLN A 89 19.62 -1.52 51.53
C GLN A 89 19.17 -2.92 52.02
N ALA A 90 20.16 -3.77 52.31
CA ALA A 90 20.23 -4.94 53.21
C ALA A 90 19.60 -6.31 52.82
N GLY A 91 20.47 -7.34 52.80
CA GLY A 91 20.08 -8.75 53.05
C GLY A 91 20.84 -9.80 52.23
N SER A 92 21.87 -10.38 52.85
CA SER A 92 22.69 -11.53 52.42
C SER A 92 22.00 -12.64 51.61
N SER A 93 22.63 -13.12 50.53
CA SER A 93 23.27 -14.46 50.43
C SER A 93 23.59 -14.82 48.97
N GLU A 94 24.71 -15.53 48.81
CA GLU A 94 25.26 -16.04 47.56
C GLU A 94 24.27 -16.86 46.72
N ASN A 95 24.19 -16.56 45.43
CA ASN A 95 24.28 -17.60 44.41
C ASN A 95 24.63 -17.02 43.04
N GLN A 96 25.76 -17.50 42.52
CA GLN A 96 26.13 -17.45 41.11
C GLN A 96 25.06 -18.19 40.31
N ALA A 97 24.37 -17.52 39.37
CA ALA A 97 23.57 -18.20 38.37
C ALA A 97 23.47 -17.37 37.08
N ASN A 98 24.10 -17.91 36.04
CA ASN A 98 23.86 -17.73 34.62
C ASN A 98 23.17 -16.44 34.15
N THR A 99 23.96 -15.60 33.49
CA THR A 99 23.52 -14.79 32.34
C THR A 99 23.20 -15.70 31.14
N ASP A 100 22.15 -16.53 31.28
CA ASP A 100 21.42 -16.99 30.10
C ASP A 100 20.47 -15.86 29.72
N LYS A 101 20.87 -15.06 28.72
CA LYS A 101 19.92 -14.31 27.90
C LYS A 101 19.03 -15.34 27.20
N SER A 102 18.07 -15.88 27.93
CA SER A 102 16.94 -16.59 27.34
C SER A 102 16.20 -15.54 26.51
N GLN A 103 16.48 -15.48 25.21
CA GLN A 103 15.63 -14.74 24.28
C GLN A 103 14.26 -15.41 24.38
N SER A 104 13.39 -14.81 25.18
CA SER A 104 12.00 -15.22 25.24
C SER A 104 11.43 -15.19 23.82
N ALA A 105 10.64 -16.22 23.47
CA ALA A 105 9.97 -16.25 22.19
C ALA A 105 9.18 -14.95 21.99
N PRO A 106 9.21 -14.35 20.79
CA PRO A 106 8.54 -13.08 20.54
C PRO A 106 7.03 -13.20 20.82
N THR A 107 6.49 -12.22 21.53
CA THR A 107 5.06 -12.16 21.84
C THR A 107 4.26 -11.93 20.55
N LYS A 108 2.98 -12.35 20.54
CA LYS A 108 2.09 -12.10 19.41
C LYS A 108 2.02 -10.60 19.10
N GLU A 109 1.95 -9.77 20.13
CA GLU A 109 1.82 -8.33 20.04
C GLU A 109 3.05 -7.68 19.39
N SER A 110 4.26 -8.12 19.73
CA SER A 110 5.48 -7.58 19.13
C SER A 110 5.62 -7.96 17.66
N ILE A 111 5.27 -9.20 17.31
CA ILE A 111 5.19 -9.64 15.91
C ILE A 111 4.17 -8.77 15.16
N VAL A 112 2.94 -8.66 15.65
CA VAL A 112 1.89 -7.87 14.97
C VAL A 112 2.28 -6.39 14.85
N ALA A 113 2.93 -5.80 15.85
CA ALA A 113 3.39 -4.41 15.80
C ALA A 113 4.44 -4.17 14.71
N LYS A 114 5.43 -5.08 14.59
CA LYS A 114 6.43 -5.07 13.50
C LYS A 114 5.77 -5.04 12.12
N TYR A 115 4.81 -5.93 11.87
CA TYR A 115 4.13 -5.97 10.58
C TYR A 115 3.17 -4.79 10.36
N ARG A 116 2.58 -4.24 11.42
CA ARG A 116 1.78 -3.01 11.33
C ARG A 116 2.63 -1.85 10.80
N GLY A 117 3.84 -1.64 11.33
CA GLY A 117 4.74 -0.59 10.84
C GLY A 117 5.04 -0.73 9.35
N ARG A 118 5.34 -1.95 8.89
CA ARG A 118 5.57 -2.24 7.46
C ARG A 118 4.34 -1.96 6.59
N LEU A 119 3.15 -2.31 7.08
CA LEU A 119 1.89 -2.03 6.38
C LEU A 119 1.60 -0.52 6.31
N GLU A 120 1.90 0.25 7.37
CA GLU A 120 1.75 1.71 7.37
C GLU A 120 2.75 2.39 6.42
N ALA A 121 4.00 1.91 6.38
CA ALA A 121 4.99 2.38 5.41
C ALA A 121 4.53 2.12 3.97
N LEU A 122 4.02 0.91 3.69
CA LEU A 122 3.42 0.57 2.40
C LEU A 122 2.23 1.47 2.06
N ARG A 123 1.36 1.75 3.03
CA ARG A 123 0.22 2.66 2.89
C ARG A 123 0.69 4.06 2.51
N GLY A 124 1.63 4.63 3.25
CA GLY A 124 2.21 5.95 2.99
C GLY A 124 2.79 6.07 1.58
N ALA A 125 3.64 5.10 1.20
CA ALA A 125 4.22 5.05 -0.14
C ALA A 125 3.15 4.92 -1.25
N SER A 126 2.11 4.11 -1.02
CA SER A 126 0.99 3.97 -1.94
C SER A 126 0.22 5.29 -2.16
N TYR A 127 -0.04 6.06 -1.10
CA TYR A 127 -0.65 7.39 -1.25
C TYR A 127 0.26 8.37 -1.99
N GLY A 128 1.56 8.36 -1.68
CA GLY A 128 2.56 9.16 -2.40
C GLY A 128 2.52 8.88 -3.90
N GLN A 129 2.48 7.61 -4.27
CA GLN A 129 2.50 7.22 -5.68
C GLN A 129 1.23 7.63 -6.45
N ILE A 130 0.05 7.47 -5.86
CA ILE A 130 -1.19 7.91 -6.50
C ILE A 130 -1.20 9.44 -6.70
N ASN A 131 -0.72 10.19 -5.70
CA ASN A 131 -0.63 11.65 -5.82
C ASN A 131 0.41 12.08 -6.86
N SER A 132 1.54 11.37 -6.98
CA SER A 132 2.54 11.59 -8.03
C SER A 132 1.92 11.40 -9.42
N LEU A 133 1.24 10.28 -9.66
CA LEU A 133 0.56 10.01 -10.93
C LEU A 133 -0.50 11.06 -11.26
N LEU A 134 -1.26 11.53 -10.26
CA LEU A 134 -2.22 12.62 -10.45
C LEU A 134 -1.53 13.94 -10.83
N GLY A 135 -0.41 14.26 -10.19
CA GLY A 135 0.41 15.42 -10.52
C GLY A 135 0.96 15.38 -11.94
N GLN A 136 1.48 14.22 -12.34
CA GLN A 136 1.98 13.98 -13.71
C GLN A 136 0.85 14.11 -14.75
N ALA A 137 -0.31 13.50 -14.50
CA ALA A 137 -1.48 13.61 -15.38
C ALA A 137 -1.92 15.06 -15.57
N LYS A 138 -1.96 15.84 -14.48
CA LYS A 138 -2.29 17.26 -14.52
C LYS A 138 -1.23 18.07 -15.28
N GLY A 139 0.05 17.79 -15.04
CA GLY A 139 1.16 18.45 -15.73
C GLY A 139 1.12 18.20 -17.23
N GLU A 140 0.93 16.94 -17.65
CA GLU A 140 0.80 16.55 -19.05
C GLU A 140 -0.40 17.23 -19.70
N TYR A 141 -1.58 17.23 -19.06
CA TYR A 141 -2.76 17.91 -19.58
C TYR A 141 -2.55 19.43 -19.77
N LEU A 142 -1.92 20.09 -18.80
CA LEU A 142 -1.68 21.54 -18.87
C LEU A 142 -0.56 21.93 -19.84
N SER A 143 0.28 20.97 -20.27
CA SER A 143 1.32 21.20 -21.28
C SER A 143 0.75 21.41 -22.68
N TYR A 144 -0.47 20.93 -22.96
CA TYR A 144 -1.17 21.20 -24.22
C TYR A 144 -1.81 22.59 -24.22
N PRO A 145 -1.89 23.24 -25.40
CA PRO A 145 -2.68 24.46 -25.61
C PRO A 145 -4.13 24.28 -25.16
N ALA A 146 -4.79 25.36 -24.73
CA ALA A 146 -6.14 25.29 -24.15
C ALA A 146 -7.17 24.72 -25.14
N GLU A 147 -6.95 24.95 -26.42
CA GLU A 147 -7.79 24.56 -27.54
C GLU A 147 -7.70 23.06 -27.83
N GLU A 148 -6.54 22.44 -27.59
CA GLU A 148 -6.27 21.01 -27.85
C GLU A 148 -6.58 20.12 -26.64
N ARG A 149 -6.70 20.73 -25.45
CA ARG A 149 -6.87 20.02 -24.18
C ARG A 149 -8.03 19.05 -24.18
N GLU A 150 -9.18 19.42 -24.75
CA GLU A 150 -10.36 18.55 -24.75
C GLU A 150 -10.16 17.30 -25.64
N GLU A 151 -9.35 17.41 -26.70
CA GLU A 151 -9.06 16.31 -27.62
C GLU A 151 -8.10 15.28 -26.99
N VAL A 152 -7.10 15.73 -26.24
CA VAL A 152 -6.07 14.87 -25.62
C VAL A 152 -6.46 14.32 -24.25
N LYS A 153 -7.44 14.96 -23.59
CA LYS A 153 -7.92 14.64 -22.23
C LYS A 153 -8.19 13.15 -22.02
N TYR A 154 -8.85 12.51 -22.98
CA TYR A 154 -9.24 11.11 -22.89
C TYR A 154 -8.02 10.18 -22.98
N GLN A 155 -7.08 10.50 -23.87
CA GLN A 155 -5.85 9.72 -24.05
C GLN A 155 -4.99 9.78 -22.78
N ILE A 156 -4.84 10.97 -22.21
CA ILE A 156 -4.14 11.18 -20.93
C ILE A 156 -4.84 10.39 -19.81
N ALA A 157 -6.16 10.50 -19.68
CA ALA A 157 -6.90 9.77 -18.65
C ALA A 157 -6.72 8.25 -18.74
N LEU A 158 -6.78 7.69 -19.96
CA LEU A 158 -6.53 6.27 -20.19
C LEU A 158 -5.11 5.85 -19.83
N LYS A 159 -4.11 6.62 -20.26
CA LYS A 159 -2.69 6.37 -19.95
C LYS A 159 -2.46 6.30 -18.45
N TYR A 160 -2.87 7.32 -17.70
CA TYR A 160 -2.65 7.36 -16.25
C TYR A 160 -3.51 6.36 -15.47
N MET A 161 -4.69 5.98 -15.99
CA MET A 161 -5.47 4.87 -15.43
C MET A 161 -4.71 3.53 -15.54
N ARG A 162 -4.04 3.27 -16.67
CA ARG A 162 -3.22 2.06 -16.85
C ARG A 162 -2.01 2.07 -15.91
N LEU A 163 -1.30 3.20 -15.83
CA LEU A 163 -0.17 3.38 -14.90
C LEU A 163 -0.58 3.17 -13.45
N ALA A 164 -1.71 3.76 -13.01
CA ALA A 164 -2.21 3.57 -11.65
C ALA A 164 -2.61 2.13 -11.36
N ARG A 165 -3.16 1.40 -12.34
CA ARG A 165 -3.42 -0.04 -12.20
C ARG A 165 -2.13 -0.83 -12.05
N GLY A 166 -1.09 -0.47 -12.80
CA GLY A 166 0.24 -1.02 -12.66
C GLY A 166 0.77 -0.85 -11.23
N ALA A 167 0.81 0.39 -10.76
CA ALA A 167 1.26 0.74 -9.41
C ALA A 167 0.42 0.02 -8.32
N GLU A 168 -0.89 -0.04 -8.46
CA GLU A 168 -1.77 -0.75 -7.51
C GLU A 168 -1.47 -2.25 -7.46
N SER A 169 -1.10 -2.88 -8.59
CA SER A 169 -0.68 -4.27 -8.60
C SER A 169 0.61 -4.50 -7.81
N ALA A 170 1.55 -3.55 -7.85
CA ALA A 170 2.77 -3.60 -7.04
C ALA A 170 2.46 -3.47 -5.54
N VAL A 171 1.54 -2.57 -5.17
CA VAL A 171 1.04 -2.44 -3.79
C VAL A 171 0.37 -3.75 -3.33
N ASP A 172 -0.52 -4.31 -4.14
CA ASP A 172 -1.22 -5.56 -3.83
C ASP A 172 -0.23 -6.73 -3.62
N ALA A 173 0.80 -6.83 -4.47
CA ALA A 173 1.84 -7.85 -4.35
C ALA A 173 2.60 -7.73 -3.01
N ARG A 174 3.02 -6.52 -2.65
CA ARG A 174 3.74 -6.24 -1.39
C ARG A 174 2.88 -6.45 -0.16
N PHE A 175 1.65 -5.98 -0.20
CA PHE A 175 0.69 -6.22 0.87
C PHE A 175 0.58 -7.73 1.13
N ASN A 176 0.38 -8.52 0.07
CA ASN A 176 0.29 -9.98 0.18
C ASN A 176 1.58 -10.63 0.70
N ALA A 177 2.75 -10.14 0.30
CA ALA A 177 4.03 -10.60 0.83
C ALA A 177 4.15 -10.32 2.34
N ILE A 178 3.89 -9.08 2.77
CA ILE A 178 3.97 -8.66 4.19
C ILE A 178 3.02 -9.49 5.06
N VAL A 179 1.76 -9.67 4.65
CA VAL A 179 0.81 -10.47 5.44
C VAL A 179 1.10 -11.97 5.39
N GLY A 180 1.74 -12.46 4.32
CA GLY A 180 2.23 -13.84 4.23
C GLY A 180 3.39 -14.10 5.20
N GLU A 181 4.31 -13.14 5.30
CA GLU A 181 5.40 -13.17 6.28
C GLU A 181 4.87 -13.07 7.72
N LEU A 182 3.88 -12.21 7.99
CA LEU A 182 3.17 -12.15 9.28
C LEU A 182 2.57 -13.51 9.65
N GLU A 183 1.86 -14.14 8.71
CA GLU A 183 1.24 -15.44 8.92
C GLU A 183 2.27 -16.52 9.25
N ALA A 184 3.38 -16.56 8.50
CA ALA A 184 4.47 -17.49 8.72
C ALA A 184 5.14 -17.29 10.08
N GLU A 185 5.41 -16.04 10.46
CA GLU A 185 6.06 -15.71 11.74
C GLU A 185 5.15 -16.01 12.94
N LEU A 186 3.84 -15.73 12.84
CA LEU A 186 2.88 -16.12 13.88
C LEU A 186 2.82 -17.64 14.06
N LYS A 187 2.67 -18.40 12.96
CA LYS A 187 2.61 -19.87 13.01
C LYS A 187 3.89 -20.48 13.58
N ARG A 188 5.06 -19.99 13.16
CA ARG A 188 6.37 -20.45 13.65
C ARG A 188 6.51 -20.29 15.16
N ASN A 189 5.88 -19.28 15.74
CA ASN A 189 5.90 -18.99 17.18
C ASN A 189 4.66 -19.52 17.93
N GLY A 190 3.83 -20.36 17.29
CA GLY A 190 2.66 -20.97 17.94
C GLY A 190 1.49 -20.02 18.19
N HIS A 191 1.47 -18.84 17.54
CA HIS A 191 0.42 -17.83 17.72
C HIS A 191 -0.72 -18.00 16.70
N ALA A 192 -1.93 -17.56 17.09
CA ALA A 192 -3.07 -17.49 16.19
C ALA A 192 -2.90 -16.41 15.09
N THR A 193 -3.48 -16.65 13.91
CA THR A 193 -3.31 -15.83 12.70
C THR A 193 -4.47 -14.87 12.42
N ASP A 194 -5.34 -14.62 13.39
CA ASP A 194 -6.48 -13.68 13.31
C ASP A 194 -6.08 -12.25 12.88
N ALA A 195 -4.85 -11.84 13.21
CA ALA A 195 -4.28 -10.57 12.78
C ALA A 195 -4.12 -10.46 11.25
N VAL A 196 -3.87 -11.58 10.55
CA VAL A 196 -3.73 -11.63 9.09
C VAL A 196 -5.07 -11.33 8.43
N ASP A 197 -6.14 -11.97 8.90
CA ASP A 197 -7.49 -11.74 8.36
C ASP A 197 -7.97 -10.32 8.62
N LYS A 198 -7.65 -9.78 9.80
CA LYS A 198 -7.93 -8.38 10.13
C LYS A 198 -7.21 -7.44 9.14
N ALA A 199 -5.90 -7.61 8.95
CA ALA A 199 -5.13 -6.81 8.00
C ALA A 199 -5.70 -6.88 6.57
N ARG A 200 -6.08 -8.08 6.11
CA ARG A 200 -6.71 -8.26 4.78
C ARG A 200 -8.06 -7.55 4.65
N ARG A 201 -8.86 -7.50 5.71
CA ARG A 201 -10.14 -6.76 5.71
C ARG A 201 -9.91 -5.26 5.68
N GLU A 202 -9.02 -4.76 6.54
CA GLU A 202 -8.67 -3.34 6.62
C GLU A 202 -8.15 -2.83 5.29
N TYR A 203 -7.19 -3.55 4.68
CA TYR A 203 -6.67 -3.22 3.36
C TYR A 203 -7.75 -3.10 2.28
N LYS A 204 -8.71 -4.03 2.24
CA LYS A 204 -9.84 -3.98 1.29
C LYS A 204 -10.76 -2.79 1.53
N THR A 205 -11.01 -2.46 2.80
CA THR A 205 -11.80 -1.29 3.18
C THR A 205 -11.10 0.00 2.78
N GLU A 206 -9.82 0.15 3.12
CA GLU A 206 -9.02 1.32 2.78
C GLU A 206 -8.91 1.53 1.27
N LYS A 207 -8.71 0.46 0.50
CA LYS A 207 -8.70 0.51 -0.97
C LYS A 207 -10.02 1.06 -1.52
N ARG A 208 -11.16 0.65 -0.94
CA ARG A 208 -12.48 1.16 -1.32
C ARG A 208 -12.67 2.62 -0.88
N GLU A 209 -12.32 2.98 0.34
CA GLU A 209 -12.47 4.35 0.84
C GLU A 209 -11.58 5.34 0.09
N ARG A 210 -10.33 4.94 -0.20
CA ARG A 210 -9.42 5.69 -1.07
C ARG A 210 -10.02 5.88 -2.45
N MET A 211 -10.63 4.81 -2.98
CA MET A 211 -11.31 4.88 -4.27
C MET A 211 -12.45 5.91 -4.25
N GLU A 212 -13.33 5.82 -3.25
CA GLU A 212 -14.45 6.75 -3.04
C GLU A 212 -13.98 8.19 -2.86
N TYR A 213 -12.90 8.43 -2.10
CA TYR A 213 -12.32 9.74 -1.87
C TYR A 213 -11.87 10.43 -3.17
N TYR A 214 -11.16 9.71 -4.04
CA TYR A 214 -10.74 10.31 -5.30
C TYR A 214 -11.92 10.46 -6.25
N ILE A 215 -12.91 9.55 -6.22
CA ILE A 215 -14.18 9.66 -6.96
C ILE A 215 -15.05 10.83 -6.48
N SER A 216 -14.94 11.27 -5.23
CA SER A 216 -15.65 12.46 -4.76
C SER A 216 -14.94 13.75 -5.14
N LYS A 217 -13.61 13.79 -5.10
CA LYS A 217 -12.83 14.98 -5.57
C LYS A 217 -12.93 15.23 -7.07
N ALA A 218 -13.27 14.16 -7.74
CA ALA A 218 -13.55 13.99 -9.12
C ALA A 218 -14.89 14.49 -9.59
N MET A 219 -15.86 14.61 -8.67
CA MET A 219 -17.27 14.95 -8.90
C MET A 219 -17.56 16.40 -8.53
#